data_AF-A0A1I7EJK2-F1
#
_entry.id   AF-A0A1I7EJK2-F1
#
_cell.length_a   1.000
_cell.length_b   1.000
_cell.length_c   1.000
_cell.angle_alpha   90.00
_cell.angle_beta   90.00
_cell.angle_gamma   90.00
#
_symmetry.space_group_name_H-M   'P 1'
#
loop_
_entity.id
_entity.type
_entity.pdbx_description
1 polymer ?
#
loop_
_entity_poly.entity_id
_entity_poly.type
_entity_poly.pdbx_seq_one_letter_code
_entity_poly.pdbx_strand_id
1 'polypeptide(L)'
;MPEARAMLEGRARLGATYPLLKMASMVGSYLPGAPGGLFAPSLAIGAGIGNALHLIFGQMQLPMLIALGMVGYLAAVTQSPITAFVIVIEMINGHALVISLMATALISSQVSKLFAPALYEALSERYRSPSDAPGIAVADGSHRK
;
A
#
# COMPACT_ATOMS: atom_id res chain seq x y z
N MET A 1 5.55 8.18 -11.37
CA MET A 1 4.53 9.12 -10.84
C MET A 1 5.13 10.53 -10.78
N PRO A 2 4.60 11.49 -11.54
CA PRO A 2 5.20 12.83 -11.68
C PRO A 2 5.24 13.63 -10.36
N GLU A 3 4.23 13.49 -9.49
CA GLU A 3 4.19 14.19 -8.20
C GLU A 3 5.24 13.71 -7.20
N ALA A 4 5.49 12.40 -7.14
CA ALA A 4 6.52 11.82 -6.26
C ALA A 4 7.93 12.29 -6.67
N ARG A 5 8.17 12.42 -7.99
CA ARG A 5 9.40 13.04 -8.52
C ARG A 5 9.50 14.51 -8.12
N ALA A 6 8.42 15.27 -8.22
CA ALA A 6 8.42 16.69 -7.83
C ALA A 6 8.72 16.92 -6.33
N MET A 7 8.35 15.98 -5.45
CA MET A 7 8.70 16.03 -4.02
C MET A 7 10.16 15.67 -3.76
N LEU A 8 10.71 14.68 -4.48
CA LEU A 8 12.13 14.31 -4.41
C LEU A 8 13.04 15.43 -4.93
N GLU A 9 12.56 16.22 -5.89
CA GLU A 9 13.26 17.37 -6.46
C GLU A 9 13.14 18.66 -5.63
N GLY A 10 12.45 18.62 -4.48
CA GLY A 10 12.28 19.77 -3.59
C GLY A 10 11.37 20.88 -4.13
N ARG A 11 10.63 20.62 -5.22
CA ARG A 11 9.79 21.61 -5.93
C ARG A 11 8.37 21.75 -5.37
N ALA A 12 7.96 20.88 -4.46
CA ALA A 12 6.60 20.88 -3.91
C ALA A 12 6.60 21.00 -2.37
N ARG A 13 6.20 22.16 -1.85
CA ARG A 13 5.79 22.33 -0.44
C ARG A 13 4.29 22.06 -0.36
N LEU A 14 3.91 20.87 0.12
CA LEU A 14 2.50 20.50 0.27
C LEU A 14 2.07 20.69 1.73
N GLY A 15 0.92 21.33 1.94
CA GLY A 15 0.36 21.57 3.27
C GLY A 15 -0.03 20.28 3.98
N ALA A 16 -0.09 20.32 5.32
CA ALA A 16 -0.34 19.17 6.20
C ALA A 16 -1.65 18.38 5.89
N THR A 17 -2.58 18.98 5.15
CA THR A 17 -3.85 18.38 4.72
C THR A 17 -3.74 17.47 3.49
N TYR A 18 -2.65 17.58 2.72
CA TYR A 18 -2.41 16.78 1.51
C TYR A 18 -2.42 15.26 1.75
N PRO A 19 -1.73 14.70 2.77
CA PRO A 19 -1.78 13.25 3.02
C PRO A 19 -3.19 12.75 3.38
N LEU A 20 -4.01 13.55 4.07
CA LEU A 20 -5.39 13.19 4.41
C LEU A 20 -6.29 13.16 3.17
N LEU A 21 -6.18 14.15 2.27
CA LEU A 21 -6.90 14.17 1.01
C LEU A 21 -6.51 13.00 0.10
N LYS A 22 -5.23 12.63 0.09
CA LYS A 22 -4.74 11.51 -0.71
C LYS A 22 -5.19 10.15 -0.14
N MET A 23 -5.29 10.04 1.19
CA MET A 23 -5.91 8.88 1.85
C MET A 23 -7.41 8.77 1.52
N ALA A 24 -8.15 9.90 1.50
CA ALA A 24 -9.55 9.92 1.07
C ALA A 24 -9.71 9.56 -0.42
N SER A 25 -8.80 10.00 -1.29
CA SER A 25 -8.74 9.59 -2.70
C SER A 25 -8.39 8.11 -2.86
N MET A 26 -7.54 7.55 -1.98
CA MET A 26 -7.19 6.13 -1.90
C MET A 26 -8.44 5.30 -1.64
N VAL A 27 -9.19 5.65 -0.59
CA VAL A 27 -10.44 5.00 -0.21
C VAL A 27 -11.47 5.16 -1.32
N GLY A 28 -11.65 6.38 -1.85
CA GLY A 28 -12.60 6.67 -2.92
C GLY A 28 -12.31 5.97 -4.25
N SER A 29 -11.03 5.74 -4.60
CA SER A 29 -10.65 4.96 -5.79
C SER A 29 -10.76 3.44 -5.57
N TYR A 30 -10.83 2.99 -4.32
CA TYR A 30 -10.96 1.57 -3.99
C TYR A 30 -12.41 1.07 -4.07
N LEU A 31 -13.38 1.97 -3.88
CA LEU A 31 -14.82 1.64 -3.96
C LEU A 31 -15.33 1.20 -5.35
N PRO A 32 -14.85 1.71 -6.51
CA PRO A 32 -15.46 1.40 -7.81
C PRO A 32 -14.96 0.12 -8.51
N GLY A 33 -13.99 -0.62 -7.95
CA GLY A 33 -13.42 -1.78 -8.64
C GLY A 33 -12.61 -1.44 -9.90
N ALA A 34 -12.13 -0.21 -10.03
CA ALA A 34 -11.22 0.19 -11.11
C ALA A 34 -9.89 -0.58 -10.99
N PRO A 35 -9.22 -0.94 -12.10
CA PRO A 35 -7.93 -1.67 -12.10
C PRO A 35 -6.75 -0.75 -11.70
N GLY A 36 -6.92 0.01 -10.62
CA GLY A 36 -5.90 0.83 -9.98
C GLY A 36 -5.34 0.08 -8.76
N GLY A 37 -4.15 -0.52 -8.90
CA GLY A 37 -3.57 -1.33 -7.84
C GLY A 37 -3.35 -0.58 -6.52
N LEU A 38 -3.37 -1.33 -5.41
CA LEU A 38 -3.07 -0.87 -4.04
C LEU A 38 -1.69 -0.19 -3.90
N PHE A 39 -0.79 -0.40 -4.86
CA PHE A 39 0.59 0.08 -4.84
C PHE A 39 0.71 1.60 -4.85
N ALA A 40 0.10 2.28 -5.83
CA ALA A 40 0.26 3.71 -6.01
C ALA A 40 -0.16 4.52 -4.78
N PRO A 41 -1.32 4.24 -4.17
CA PRO A 41 -1.74 5.07 -3.07
C PRO A 41 -1.18 4.58 -1.72
N SER A 42 -0.66 3.34 -1.62
CA SER A 42 0.20 2.92 -0.51
C SER A 42 1.54 3.66 -0.50
N LEU A 43 2.16 3.84 -1.66
CA LEU A 43 3.38 4.65 -1.81
C LEU A 43 3.11 6.12 -1.44
N ALA A 44 1.95 6.67 -1.81
CA ALA A 44 1.59 8.03 -1.44
C ALA A 44 1.47 8.22 0.09
N ILE A 45 0.84 7.26 0.79
CA ILE A 45 0.74 7.28 2.25
C ILE A 45 2.13 7.16 2.88
N GLY A 46 2.93 6.19 2.43
CA GLY A 46 4.31 6.02 2.90
C GLY A 46 5.19 7.25 2.70
N ALA A 47 5.04 7.96 1.57
CA ALA A 47 5.73 9.21 1.32
C ALA A 47 5.31 10.32 2.29
N GLY A 48 4.02 10.40 2.61
CA GLY A 48 3.49 11.31 3.63
C GLY A 48 4.06 11.03 5.03
N ILE A 49 4.17 9.74 5.41
CA ILE A 49 4.78 9.31 6.67
C ILE A 49 6.26 9.72 6.71
N GLY A 50 7.02 9.47 5.64
CA GLY A 50 8.42 9.86 5.56
C GLY A 50 8.64 11.38 5.66
N ASN A 51 7.73 12.18 5.07
CA ASN A 51 7.74 13.63 5.22
C ASN A 51 7.44 14.06 6.67
N ALA A 52 6.50 13.40 7.35
CA ALA A 52 6.23 13.67 8.76
C ALA A 52 7.41 13.30 9.66
N LEU A 53 8.10 12.19 9.38
CA LEU A 53 9.33 11.80 10.08
C LEU A 53 10.43 12.85 9.92
N HIS A 54 10.54 13.49 8.77
CA HIS A 54 11.54 14.55 8.57
C HIS A 54 11.29 15.77 9.48
N LEU A 55 10.05 16.07 9.85
CA LEU A 55 9.74 17.12 10.82
C LEU A 55 10.29 16.81 12.22
N ILE A 56 10.42 15.53 12.56
CA ILE A 56 10.96 15.05 13.85
C ILE A 56 12.49 14.87 13.76
N PHE A 57 12.97 14.30 12.65
CA PHE A 57 14.36 13.94 12.40
C PHE A 57 15.03 14.90 11.40
N GLY A 58 14.84 16.21 11.56
CA GLY A 58 15.22 17.24 10.57
C GLY A 58 16.70 17.32 10.18
N GLN A 59 17.57 16.53 10.81
CA GLN A 59 18.98 16.36 10.45
C GLN A 59 19.19 15.33 9.30
N MET A 60 18.21 14.45 9.04
CA MET A 60 18.28 13.43 8.00
C MET A 60 17.77 13.96 6.66
N GLN A 61 18.33 13.43 5.57
CA GLN A 61 17.93 13.82 4.21
C GLN A 61 16.46 13.45 3.94
N LEU A 62 15.65 14.44 3.55
CA LEU A 62 14.23 14.26 3.25
C LEU A 62 13.95 13.13 2.23
N PRO A 63 14.67 13.01 1.09
CA PRO A 63 14.45 11.92 0.14
C PRO A 63 14.65 10.52 0.73
N MET A 64 15.58 10.37 1.68
CA MET A 64 15.84 9.11 2.37
C MET A 64 14.65 8.71 3.24
N LEU A 65 14.15 9.61 4.08
CA LEU A 65 13.01 9.35 4.96
C LEU A 65 11.72 9.06 4.16
N ILE A 66 11.50 9.79 3.06
CA ILE A 66 10.40 9.51 2.14
C ILE A 66 10.53 8.10 1.54
N ALA A 67 11.72 7.71 1.07
CA ALA A 67 11.94 6.38 0.50
C ALA A 67 11.73 5.25 1.50
N LEU A 68 12.20 5.41 2.75
CA LEU A 68 11.99 4.45 3.84
C LEU A 68 10.50 4.32 4.19
N GLY A 69 9.78 5.44 4.26
CA GLY A 69 8.33 5.44 4.52
C GLY A 69 7.54 4.76 3.39
N MET A 70 7.88 5.03 2.13
CA MET A 70 7.27 4.38 0.97
C MET A 70 7.45 2.86 0.98
N VAL A 71 8.69 2.38 1.14
CA VAL A 71 8.98 0.95 1.11
C VAL A 71 8.41 0.23 2.33
N GLY A 72 8.50 0.85 3.51
CA GLY A 72 8.01 0.28 4.76
C GLY A 72 6.49 0.10 4.74
N TYR A 73 5.74 1.14 4.34
CA TYR A 73 4.28 1.06 4.28
C TYR A 73 3.83 0.03 3.25
N LEU A 74 4.42 0.05 2.05
CA LEU A 74 4.05 -0.89 1.00
C LEU A 74 4.37 -2.34 1.39
N ALA A 75 5.52 -2.59 2.01
CA ALA A 75 5.90 -3.91 2.50
C ALA A 75 5.00 -4.41 3.64
N ALA A 76 4.53 -3.52 4.52
CA ALA A 76 3.58 -3.87 5.58
C ALA A 76 2.22 -4.28 5.01
N VAL A 77 1.67 -3.49 4.08
CA VAL A 77 0.32 -3.72 3.51
C VAL A 77 0.30 -4.98 2.64
N THR A 78 1.32 -5.16 1.80
CA THR A 78 1.35 -6.27 0.83
C THR A 78 1.97 -7.54 1.41
N GLN A 79 2.69 -7.43 2.53
CA GLN A 79 3.54 -8.49 3.08
C GLN A 79 4.51 -9.11 2.06
N SER A 80 4.86 -8.37 0.99
CA SER A 80 5.85 -8.75 -0.02
C SER A 80 7.05 -7.79 0.00
N PRO A 81 8.04 -8.03 0.86
CA PRO A 81 9.14 -7.10 1.08
C PRO A 81 10.05 -6.94 -0.16
N ILE A 82 10.30 -8.02 -0.92
CA ILE A 82 11.14 -7.98 -2.12
C ILE A 82 10.46 -7.14 -3.22
N THR A 83 9.17 -7.37 -3.47
CA THR A 83 8.41 -6.60 -4.47
C THR A 83 8.35 -5.13 -4.10
N ALA A 84 8.06 -4.81 -2.83
CA ALA A 84 8.02 -3.43 -2.36
C ALA A 84 9.38 -2.73 -2.51
N PHE A 85 10.47 -3.41 -2.16
CA PHE A 85 11.82 -2.92 -2.33
C PHE A 85 12.14 -2.57 -3.79
N VAL A 86 11.92 -3.51 -4.72
CA VAL A 86 12.21 -3.31 -6.15
C VAL A 86 11.41 -2.13 -6.72
N ILE A 87 10.13 -2.01 -6.36
CA ILE A 87 9.29 -0.89 -6.81
C ILE A 87 9.88 0.45 -6.35
N VAL A 88 10.30 0.56 -5.10
CA VAL A 88 10.77 1.84 -4.54
C VAL A 88 12.17 2.20 -5.04
N ILE A 89 13.10 1.24 -5.14
CA ILE A 89 14.47 1.52 -5.61
C ILE A 89 14.48 2.01 -7.06
N GLU A 90 13.66 1.41 -7.93
CA GLU A 90 13.49 1.84 -9.32
C GLU A 90 12.92 3.27 -9.41
N MET A 91 12.03 3.66 -8.49
CA MET A 91 11.42 4.98 -8.50
C MET A 91 12.36 6.12 -8.07
N ILE A 92 13.27 5.87 -7.13
CA ILE A 92 14.18 6.88 -6.58
C ILE A 92 15.53 6.93 -7.31
N ASN A 93 15.82 5.98 -8.19
CA ASN A 93 17.03 5.90 -9.03
C ASN A 93 18.35 6.07 -8.23
N GLY A 94 18.35 5.64 -6.96
CA GLY A 94 19.39 5.91 -5.97
C GLY A 94 19.90 4.63 -5.32
N HIS A 95 20.97 4.06 -5.86
CA HIS A 95 21.58 2.80 -5.41
C HIS A 95 22.21 2.87 -4.00
N ALA A 96 22.42 4.07 -3.46
CA ALA A 96 23.04 4.27 -2.15
C ALA A 96 22.18 3.80 -0.97
N LEU A 97 20.87 3.60 -1.15
CA LEU A 97 19.93 3.27 -0.07
C LEU A 97 19.48 1.79 -0.07
N VAL A 98 20.09 0.94 -0.90
CA VAL A 98 19.64 -0.45 -1.12
C VAL A 98 19.52 -1.23 0.21
N ILE A 99 20.55 -1.18 1.04
CA ILE A 99 20.57 -1.93 2.32
C ILE A 99 19.49 -1.41 3.27
N SER A 100 19.38 -0.08 3.42
CA SER A 100 18.39 0.55 4.30
C SER A 100 16.95 0.27 3.86
N LEU A 101 16.68 0.29 2.56
CA LEU A 101 15.35 0.00 2.01
C LEU A 101 14.96 -1.46 2.19
N MET A 102 15.89 -2.40 1.93
CA MET A 102 15.64 -3.82 2.12
C MET A 102 15.41 -4.15 3.60
N ALA A 103 16.26 -3.62 4.49
CA ALA A 103 16.10 -3.80 5.94
C ALA A 103 14.73 -3.27 6.41
N THR A 104 14.34 -2.08 5.97
CA THR A 104 13.05 -1.48 6.31
C THR A 104 11.88 -2.31 5.79
N ALA A 105 11.95 -2.80 4.54
CA ALA A 105 10.92 -3.64 3.95
C ALA A 105 10.74 -4.96 4.74
N LEU A 106 11.84 -5.63 5.08
CA LEU A 106 11.81 -6.89 5.84
C LEU A 106 11.26 -6.68 7.24
N ILE A 107 11.76 -5.68 7.98
CA ILE A 107 11.30 -5.39 9.34
C ILE A 107 9.82 -5.05 9.32
N SER A 108 9.39 -4.16 8.43
CA SER A 108 8.00 -3.74 8.33
C SER A 108 7.06 -4.90 7.97
N SER A 109 7.47 -5.76 7.03
CA SER A 109 6.70 -6.96 6.66
C SER A 109 6.58 -7.94 7.84
N GLN A 110 7.66 -8.17 8.58
CA GLN A 110 7.65 -9.07 9.74
C GLN A 110 6.80 -8.52 10.88
N VAL A 111 6.86 -7.21 11.14
CA VAL A 111 6.00 -6.55 12.13
C VAL A 111 4.53 -6.66 11.71
N SER A 112 4.19 -6.40 10.45
CA SER A 112 2.83 -6.52 9.93
C SER A 112 2.23 -7.92 10.15
N LYS A 113 3.01 -8.98 9.85
CA LYS A 113 2.60 -10.38 10.03
C LYS A 113 2.25 -10.73 11.48
N LEU A 114 2.79 -10.00 12.45
CA LEU A 114 2.50 -10.24 13.87
C LEU A 114 1.11 -9.72 14.27
N PHE A 115 0.57 -8.73 13.55
CA PHE A 115 -0.70 -8.08 13.87
C PHE A 115 -1.85 -8.52 12.97
N ALA A 116 -1.61 -8.80 11.68
CA ALA A 116 -2.66 -9.09 10.72
C ALA A 116 -2.19 -10.04 9.60
N PRO A 117 -3.12 -10.82 9.00
CA PRO A 117 -2.86 -11.57 7.78
C PRO A 117 -2.64 -10.64 6.57
N ALA A 118 -2.01 -11.15 5.51
CA ALA A 118 -1.74 -10.37 4.31
C ALA A 118 -3.04 -9.88 3.67
N LEU A 119 -3.06 -8.64 3.18
CA LEU A 119 -4.26 -8.04 2.56
C LEU A 119 -4.82 -8.90 1.42
N TYR A 120 -3.95 -9.51 0.61
CA TYR A 120 -4.36 -10.39 -0.48
C TYR A 120 -4.98 -11.71 0.01
N GLU A 121 -4.55 -12.22 1.16
CA GLU A 121 -5.10 -13.43 1.78
C GLU A 121 -6.51 -13.15 2.31
N ALA A 122 -6.70 -12.03 3.02
CA ALA A 122 -8.02 -11.56 3.46
C ALA A 122 -8.98 -11.28 2.29
N LEU A 123 -8.48 -10.73 1.17
CA LEU A 123 -9.27 -10.56 -0.05
C LEU A 123 -9.64 -11.93 -0.67
N SER A 124 -8.73 -12.91 -0.65
CA SER A 124 -8.98 -14.24 -1.20
C SER A 124 -10.06 -15.01 -0.44
N GLU A 125 -10.12 -14.88 0.88
CA GLU A 125 -11.19 -15.48 1.71
C GLU A 125 -12.56 -14.89 1.37
N ARG A 126 -12.62 -13.58 1.12
CA ARG A 126 -13.86 -12.88 0.73
C ARG A 126 -14.38 -13.34 -0.63
N TYR A 127 -13.49 -13.69 -1.56
CA TYR A 127 -13.84 -14.25 -2.86
C TYR A 127 -14.09 -15.78 -2.83
N ARG A 128 -13.65 -16.50 -1.79
CA ARG A 128 -13.98 -17.92 -1.58
C ARG A 128 -15.39 -18.14 -1.02
N SER A 129 -16.02 -17.12 -0.44
CA SER A 129 -17.38 -17.20 0.12
C SER A 129 -18.55 -16.78 -0.82
N PRO A 130 -18.61 -17.24 -2.09
CA PRO A 130 -19.89 -17.32 -2.82
C PRO A 130 -20.61 -18.68 -2.72
N SER A 131 -20.08 -19.69 -2.02
CA SER A 131 -20.66 -21.05 -2.06
C SER A 131 -21.60 -21.43 -0.90
N ASP A 132 -21.80 -20.58 0.10
CA ASP A 132 -22.85 -20.74 1.13
C ASP A 132 -24.06 -19.83 0.85
N ALA A 133 -24.54 -19.83 -0.39
CA ALA A 133 -25.89 -19.33 -0.67
C ALA A 133 -26.91 -20.35 -0.12
N PRO A 134 -27.85 -19.95 0.77
CA PRO A 134 -28.86 -20.86 1.29
C PRO A 134 -29.68 -21.44 0.13
N GLY A 135 -29.87 -22.76 0.16
CA GLY A 135 -30.51 -23.53 -0.89
C GLY A 135 -31.76 -22.87 -1.44
N ILE A 136 -31.73 -22.53 -2.72
CA ILE A 136 -32.97 -22.38 -3.50
C ILE A 136 -33.56 -23.78 -3.57
N ALA A 137 -34.58 -24.02 -2.74
CA ALA A 137 -35.46 -25.15 -2.87
C ALA A 137 -36.11 -25.10 -4.27
N VAL A 138 -35.48 -25.77 -5.23
CA VAL A 138 -36.13 -26.13 -6.49
C VAL A 138 -37.14 -27.21 -6.11
N ALA A 139 -38.39 -26.81 -6.05
CA ALA A 139 -39.53 -27.66 -5.77
C ALA A 139 -39.50 -28.88 -6.69
N ASP A 140 -39.25 -30.05 -6.10
CA ASP A 140 -39.66 -31.33 -6.64
C ASP A 140 -41.20 -31.37 -6.59
N GLY A 141 -41.80 -31.50 -7.76
CA GLY A 141 -43.23 -31.35 -7.97
C GLY A 141 -43.67 -32.06 -9.24
N SER A 142 -43.46 -33.38 -9.26
CA SER A 142 -44.34 -34.38 -9.89
C SER A 142 -45.59 -33.81 -10.57
N HIS A 143 -45.67 -33.94 -11.90
CA HIS A 143 -46.92 -34.36 -12.56
C HIS A 143 -46.61 -35.18 -13.82
N ARG A 144 -46.54 -36.50 -13.62
CA ARG A 144 -47.21 -37.43 -14.54
C ARG A 144 -48.69 -37.03 -14.58
N LYS A 145 -49.22 -36.77 -15.77
CA LYS A 145 -50.31 -37.52 -16.40
C LYS A 145 -50.37 -37.12 -17.87
#